data_AF-A0A3B9A4Y4-F1
#
_entry.id   AF-A0A3B9A4Y4-F1
#
_cell.length_a   1.000
_cell.length_b   1.000
_cell.length_c   1.000
_cell.angle_alpha   90.00
_cell.angle_beta   90.00
_cell.angle_gamma   90.00
#
_symmetry.space_group_name_H-M   'P 1'
#
loop_
_entity.id
_entity.type
_entity.pdbx_description
1 polymer ?
#
loop_
_entity_poly.entity_id
_entity_poly.type
_entity_poly.pdbx_seq_one_letter_code
_entity_poly.pdbx_strand_id
1 'polypeptide(L)'
;MTKERTEAFIKWLDEELARNHLTDHQLAKLAKMSHSVFSRARKGFLPKWQACAKIASALHVNPVVVFIAAGLIPPTPDLDTEFERLKHIYGSTSPNYRKKIVKLAEIVVEEG
;
A
#
# COMPACT_ATOMS: atom_id res chain seq x y z
N MET A 1 5.52 21.26 -5.24
CA MET A 1 5.52 19.90 -4.66
C MET A 1 6.81 19.79 -3.85
N THR A 2 6.75 19.37 -2.59
CA THR A 2 7.94 19.36 -1.72
C THR A 2 8.75 18.10 -1.93
N LYS A 3 10.09 18.22 -1.96
CA LYS A 3 11.04 17.11 -2.06
C LYS A 3 10.75 16.00 -1.04
N GLU A 4 10.36 16.40 0.17
CA GLU A 4 9.97 15.52 1.27
C GLU A 4 8.81 14.57 0.92
N ARG A 5 7.80 15.02 0.17
CA ARG A 5 6.66 14.16 -0.22
C ARG A 5 7.08 13.10 -1.22
N THR A 6 7.96 13.47 -2.15
CA THR A 6 8.54 12.53 -3.10
C THR A 6 9.34 11.44 -2.37
N GLU A 7 10.18 11.84 -1.41
CA GLU A 7 10.99 10.90 -0.63
C GLU A 7 10.10 9.97 0.21
N ALA A 8 9.02 10.49 0.82
CA ALA A 8 8.05 9.68 1.56
C ALA A 8 7.36 8.64 0.66
N PHE A 9 6.91 9.02 -0.53
CA PHE A 9 6.32 8.06 -1.48
C PHE A 9 7.32 6.99 -1.92
N ILE A 10 8.55 7.38 -2.25
CA ILE A 10 9.60 6.46 -2.69
C ILE A 10 9.93 5.46 -1.58
N LYS A 11 10.11 5.95 -0.35
CA LYS A 11 10.35 5.11 0.83
C LYS A 11 9.21 4.12 1.03
N TRP A 12 7.96 4.59 1.03
CA TRP A 12 6.79 3.71 1.15
C TRP A 12 6.75 2.65 0.04
N LEU A 13 7.02 3.04 -1.21
CA LEU A 13 7.03 2.13 -2.35
C LEU A 13 8.13 1.07 -2.20
N ASP A 14 9.33 1.43 -1.75
CA ASP A 14 10.43 0.50 -1.52
C ASP A 14 10.12 -0.51 -0.42
N GLU A 15 9.48 -0.07 0.67
CA GLU A 15 9.01 -0.96 1.74
C GLU A 15 7.96 -1.96 1.23
N GLU A 16 6.98 -1.50 0.44
CA GLU A 16 5.99 -2.40 -0.17
C GLU A 16 6.60 -3.40 -1.15
N LEU A 17 7.53 -2.95 -2.00
CA LEU A 17 8.22 -3.81 -2.95
C LEU A 17 9.07 -4.85 -2.22
N ALA A 18 9.80 -4.45 -1.18
CA ALA A 18 10.58 -5.37 -0.35
C ALA A 18 9.69 -6.41 0.36
N ARG A 19 8.57 -5.97 0.98
CA ARG A 19 7.59 -6.85 1.64
C ARG A 19 7.01 -7.92 0.70
N ASN A 20 6.78 -7.56 -0.56
CA ASN A 20 6.18 -8.46 -1.56
C ASN A 20 7.22 -9.17 -2.44
N HIS A 21 8.52 -8.97 -2.20
CA HIS A 21 9.62 -9.47 -3.04
C HIS A 21 9.47 -9.07 -4.53
N LEU A 22 9.05 -7.83 -4.77
CA LEU A 22 8.79 -7.28 -6.10
C LEU A 22 9.86 -6.25 -6.50
N THR A 23 10.05 -6.12 -7.81
CA THR A 23 10.75 -5.01 -8.46
C THR A 23 9.75 -4.04 -9.08
N ASP A 24 10.18 -2.80 -9.39
CA ASP A 24 9.37 -1.82 -10.15
C ASP A 24 8.77 -2.43 -11.43
N HIS A 25 9.54 -3.25 -12.14
CA HIS A 25 9.10 -3.92 -13.35
C HIS A 25 8.00 -4.96 -13.09
N GLN A 26 8.15 -5.78 -12.05
CA GLN A 26 7.13 -6.76 -11.68
C GLN A 26 5.84 -6.08 -11.21
N LEU A 27 5.96 -5.02 -10.40
CA LEU A 27 4.80 -4.24 -9.97
C LEU A 27 4.10 -3.57 -11.16
N ALA A 28 4.83 -3.02 -12.12
CA ALA A 28 4.25 -2.45 -13.34
C ALA A 28 3.44 -3.48 -14.13
N LYS A 29 3.96 -4.70 -14.25
CA LYS A 29 3.26 -5.82 -14.90
C LYS A 29 1.98 -6.20 -14.15
N LEU A 30 2.05 -6.34 -12.82
CA LEU A 30 0.90 -6.66 -11.97
C LEU A 30 -0.19 -5.57 -12.05
N ALA A 31 0.22 -4.31 -11.98
CA ALA A 31 -0.67 -3.15 -12.05
C ALA A 31 -1.22 -2.88 -13.47
N LYS A 32 -0.75 -3.60 -14.50
CA LYS A 32 -1.07 -3.36 -15.92
C LYS A 32 -0.81 -1.89 -16.29
N MET A 33 0.39 -1.44 -16.00
CA MET A 33 0.85 -0.06 -16.18
C MET A 33 2.19 -0.01 -16.94
N SER A 34 2.44 1.11 -17.61
CA SER A 34 3.75 1.37 -18.21
C SER A 34 4.82 1.52 -17.12
N HIS A 35 5.98 0.91 -17.35
CA HIS A 35 7.17 1.07 -16.51
C HIS A 35 7.59 2.55 -16.34
N SER A 36 7.22 3.40 -17.31
CA SER A 36 7.47 4.84 -17.25
C SER A 36 6.85 5.51 -16.02
N VAL A 37 5.77 4.98 -15.45
CA VAL A 37 5.14 5.55 -14.25
C VAL A 37 6.08 5.45 -13.05
N PHE A 38 6.69 4.29 -12.82
CA PHE A 38 7.64 4.09 -11.74
C PHE A 38 8.95 4.84 -12.00
N SER A 39 9.49 4.77 -13.22
CA SER A 39 10.68 5.55 -13.60
C SER A 39 10.51 7.05 -13.35
N ARG A 40 9.31 7.59 -13.63
CA ARG A 40 8.96 8.98 -13.35
C ARG A 40 8.82 9.25 -11.85
N ALA A 41 8.20 8.35 -11.10
CA ALA A 41 8.10 8.45 -9.64
C ALA A 41 9.49 8.51 -9.00
N ARG A 42 10.44 7.66 -9.44
CA ARG A 42 11.85 7.68 -9.01
C ARG A 42 12.56 9.01 -9.30
N LYS A 43 12.12 9.75 -10.33
CA LYS A 43 12.60 11.10 -10.69
C LYS A 43 11.81 12.23 -10.01
N GLY A 44 10.90 11.89 -9.10
CA GLY A 44 10.11 12.84 -8.33
C GLY A 44 8.76 13.26 -8.93
N PHE A 45 8.31 12.60 -10.00
CA PHE A 45 6.98 12.81 -10.55
C PHE A 45 6.00 11.79 -9.98
N LEU A 46 5.31 12.17 -8.92
CA LEU A 46 4.37 11.29 -8.22
C LEU A 46 3.22 10.81 -9.12
N PRO A 47 2.76 9.56 -8.95
CA PRO A 47 1.64 9.01 -9.71
C PRO A 47 0.33 9.73 -9.37
N LYS A 48 -0.53 9.87 -10.39
CA LYS A 48 -1.89 10.42 -10.23
C LYS A 48 -2.87 9.37 -9.72
N TRP A 49 -4.10 9.81 -9.42
CA TRP A 49 -5.18 9.01 -8.83
C TRP A 49 -5.36 7.60 -9.45
N GLN A 50 -5.51 7.52 -10.77
CA GLN A 50 -5.71 6.23 -11.47
C GLN A 50 -4.49 5.30 -11.35
N ALA A 51 -3.28 5.85 -11.37
CA ALA A 51 -2.05 5.09 -11.19
C ALA A 51 -1.95 4.57 -9.74
N CYS A 52 -2.27 5.42 -8.75
CA CYS A 52 -2.28 5.02 -7.34
C CYS A 52 -3.31 3.91 -7.06
N ALA A 53 -4.51 3.99 -7.63
CA ALA A 53 -5.53 2.95 -7.48
C ALA A 53 -5.08 1.59 -8.05
N LYS A 54 -4.40 1.61 -9.22
CA LYS A 54 -3.83 0.39 -9.81
C LYS A 54 -2.69 -0.18 -8.99
N ILE A 55 -1.82 0.67 -8.43
CA ILE A 55 -0.76 0.25 -7.50
C ILE A 55 -1.38 -0.41 -6.25
N ALA A 56 -2.39 0.22 -5.66
CA ALA A 56 -3.09 -0.32 -4.49
C ALA A 56 -3.68 -1.71 -4.75
N SER A 57 -4.36 -1.87 -5.89
CA SER A 57 -4.92 -3.15 -6.32
C SER A 57 -3.84 -4.21 -6.55
N ALA A 58 -2.68 -3.85 -7.10
CA ALA A 58 -1.61 -4.79 -7.40
C ALA A 58 -0.87 -5.27 -6.13
N LEU A 59 -0.79 -4.40 -5.12
CA LEU A 59 -0.16 -4.69 -3.83
C LEU A 59 -1.14 -5.23 -2.78
N HIS A 60 -2.44 -5.34 -3.12
CA HIS A 60 -3.49 -5.71 -2.18
C HIS A 60 -3.51 -4.86 -0.90
N VAL A 61 -3.35 -3.54 -1.06
CA VAL A 61 -3.39 -2.57 0.04
C VAL A 61 -4.58 -1.63 -0.11
N ASN A 62 -4.99 -1.00 1.00
CA ASN A 62 -6.03 0.02 0.98
C ASN A 62 -5.59 1.21 0.10
N PRO A 63 -6.37 1.62 -0.93
CA PRO A 63 -6.02 2.75 -1.81
C PRO A 63 -5.74 4.06 -1.07
N VAL A 64 -6.39 4.29 0.08
CA VAL A 64 -6.17 5.47 0.92
C VAL A 64 -4.70 5.62 1.29
N VAL A 65 -4.01 4.52 1.63
CA VAL A 65 -2.59 4.53 1.98
C VAL A 65 -1.74 5.03 0.82
N VAL A 66 -2.02 4.54 -0.40
CA VAL A 66 -1.28 4.94 -1.61
C VAL A 66 -1.57 6.40 -1.96
N PHE A 67 -2.82 6.86 -1.77
CA PHE A 67 -3.19 8.25 -2.03
C PHE A 67 -2.53 9.22 -1.05
N ILE A 68 -2.42 8.86 0.23
CA ILE A 68 -1.69 9.62 1.24
C ILE A 68 -0.20 9.64 0.89
N ALA A 69 0.38 8.48 0.59
CA ALA A 69 1.79 8.38 0.21
C ALA A 69 2.12 9.25 -1.03
N ALA A 70 1.23 9.26 -2.03
CA ALA A 70 1.38 10.08 -3.23
C ALA A 70 1.00 11.56 -3.02
N GLY A 71 0.59 11.96 -1.81
CA GLY A 71 0.19 13.32 -1.47
C GLY A 71 -1.08 13.80 -2.18
N LEU A 72 -1.94 12.88 -2.62
CA LEU A 72 -3.21 13.17 -3.29
C LEU A 72 -4.32 13.52 -2.29
N ILE A 73 -4.21 13.03 -1.06
CA ILE A 73 -5.08 13.37 0.06
C ILE A 73 -4.21 13.63 1.30
N PRO A 74 -4.68 14.46 2.25
CA PRO A 74 -3.92 14.77 3.46
C PRO A 74 -3.71 13.51 4.31
N PRO A 75 -2.56 13.39 5.01
CA PRO A 75 -2.39 12.34 6.00
C PRO A 75 -3.40 12.54 7.13
N THR A 76 -4.07 11.46 7.53
CA THR A 76 -4.89 11.45 8.74
C THR A 76 -3.97 11.18 9.94
N PRO A 77 -4.00 11.98 11.02
CA PRO A 77 -3.11 11.82 12.17
C PRO A 77 -3.15 10.42 12.78
N ASP A 78 -4.30 9.75 12.68
CA ASP A 78 -4.56 8.44 13.27
C ASP A 78 -4.50 7.30 12.23
N LEU A 79 -3.81 7.49 11.10
CA LEU A 79 -3.66 6.41 10.12
C LEU A 79 -2.68 5.35 10.60
N ASP A 80 -3.19 4.36 11.31
CA ASP A 80 -2.47 3.11 11.53
C ASP A 80 -2.51 2.28 10.23
N THR A 81 -1.41 2.31 9.47
CA THR A 81 -1.29 1.60 8.18
C THR A 81 -1.40 0.09 8.32
N GLU A 82 -0.96 -0.48 9.43
CA GLU A 82 -1.06 -1.92 9.69
C GLU A 82 -2.49 -2.29 10.03
N PHE A 83 -3.19 -1.46 10.80
CA PHE A 83 -4.61 -1.63 11.05
C PHE A 83 -5.46 -1.48 9.77
N GLU A 84 -5.15 -0.52 8.89
CA GLU A 84 -5.82 -0.39 7.59
C GLU A 84 -5.59 -1.61 6.69
N ARG A 85 -4.37 -2.14 6.71
CA ARG A 85 -4.02 -3.39 6.00
C ARG A 85 -4.81 -4.57 6.59
N LEU A 86 -4.87 -4.71 7.91
CA LEU A 86 -5.66 -5.74 8.58
C LEU A 86 -7.14 -5.65 8.19
N LYS A 87 -7.73 -4.46 8.20
CA LYS A 87 -9.11 -4.23 7.75
C LYS A 87 -9.32 -4.66 6.30
N HIS A 88 -8.37 -4.35 5.41
CA HIS A 88 -8.44 -4.76 4.01
C HIS A 88 -8.35 -6.28 3.83
N ILE A 89 -7.41 -6.94 4.52
CA ILE A 89 -7.26 -8.42 4.49
C ILE A 89 -8.53 -9.07 5.06
N TYR A 90 -9.02 -8.60 6.20
CA TYR A 90 -10.25 -9.08 6.79
C TYR A 90 -11.45 -8.93 5.84
N GLY A 91 -11.61 -7.77 5.22
CA GLY A 91 -12.68 -7.48 4.25
C GLY A 91 -12.61 -8.34 2.99
N SER A 92 -11.42 -8.66 2.49
CA SER A 92 -11.22 -9.41 1.24
C SER A 92 -11.30 -10.94 1.40
N THR A 93 -11.40 -11.46 2.62
CA THR A 93 -11.48 -12.91 2.91
C THR A 93 -12.92 -13.41 3.12
N SER A 94 -13.14 -14.71 2.99
CA SER A 94 -14.45 -15.32 3.22
C SER A 94 -14.83 -15.36 4.72
N PRO A 95 -16.13 -15.47 5.07
CA PRO A 95 -16.58 -15.46 6.47
C PRO A 95 -15.88 -16.50 7.36
N ASN A 96 -15.54 -17.68 6.81
CA ASN A 96 -14.83 -18.73 7.56
C ASN A 96 -13.39 -18.35 7.89
N TYR A 97 -12.69 -17.65 6.98
CA TYR A 97 -11.33 -17.17 7.22
C TYR A 97 -11.29 -15.94 8.14
N ARG A 98 -12.30 -15.07 8.08
CA ARG A 98 -12.45 -13.96 9.03
C ARG A 98 -12.44 -14.42 10.48
N LYS A 99 -13.16 -15.50 10.81
CA LYS A 99 -13.14 -16.10 12.16
C LYS A 99 -11.75 -16.59 12.57
N LYS A 100 -10.99 -17.17 11.63
CA LYS A 100 -9.61 -17.61 11.88
C LYS A 100 -8.67 -16.43 12.15
N ILE A 101 -8.81 -15.35 11.38
CA ILE A 101 -8.02 -14.12 11.56
C ILE A 101 -8.25 -13.54 12.96
N VAL A 102 -9.52 -13.44 13.39
CA VAL A 102 -9.85 -12.95 14.75
C VAL A 102 -9.24 -13.85 15.81
N LYS A 103 -9.37 -15.17 15.68
CA LYS A 103 -8.81 -16.12 16.65
C LYS A 103 -7.28 -16.03 16.76
N LEU A 104 -6.58 -15.79 15.66
CA LEU A 104 -5.13 -15.56 15.68
C LEU A 104 -4.78 -14.27 16.43
N ALA A 105 -5.55 -13.20 16.23
CA ALA A 105 -5.35 -11.95 16.95
C ALA A 105 -5.61 -12.10 18.45
N GLU A 106 -6.63 -12.87 18.85
CA GLU A 106 -6.93 -13.18 20.26
C GLU A 106 -5.76 -13.90 20.94
N ILE A 107 -5.16 -14.90 20.29
CA ILE A 107 -3.98 -15.61 20.83
C ILE A 107 -2.82 -14.64 21.10
N VAL A 108 -2.54 -13.73 20.18
CA VAL A 108 -1.46 -12.73 20.34
C VAL A 108 -1.71 -11.78 21.51
N VAL A 109 -2.98 -11.46 21.79
CA VAL A 109 -3.35 -10.62 22.96
C VAL A 109 -3.17 -11.38 24.27
N GLU A 110 -3.44 -12.69 24.29
CA GLU A 110 -3.26 -13.52 25.50
C GLU A 110 -1.77 -13.75 25.86
N GLU A 111 -0.87 -13.62 24.89
CA GLU A 111 0.59 -13.80 25.07
C GLU A 111 1.35 -12.51 25.42
N GLY A 112 0.71 -11.34 25.36
CA GLY A 112 1.32 -10.02 25.60
C GLY A 112 0.88 -9.36 26.90
#